data_AF-A0A238HH99-F1
#
_entry.id   AF-A0A238HH99-F1
#
_cell.length_a   1.000
_cell.length_b   1.000
_cell.length_c   1.000
_cell.angle_alpha   90.00
_cell.angle_beta   90.00
_cell.angle_gamma   90.00
#
_symmetry.space_group_name_H-M   'P 1'
#
loop_
_entity.id
_entity.type
_entity.pdbx_description
1 polymer ?
#
loop_
_entity_poly.entity_id
_entity_poly.type
_entity_poly.pdbx_seq_one_letter_code
_entity_poly.pdbx_strand_id
1 'polypeptide(L)'
;MGLVSAHASSQTLLLTGFAALVGGAVSMATGEYVSVSSQADTEHVDLQKESHELQHNPERELAELTAIYRSRGLDDNLANQVVQALTAYNALEAHARDEIGLSDILAANPFQAAFASAGAFCVWAIIPVLMVSLFPDNLVYWR
;
A
#
# COMPACT_ATOMS: atom_id res chain seq x y z
N MET A 1 9.40 28.90 -0.70
CA MET A 1 10.16 29.89 -1.49
C MET A 1 9.46 31.25 -1.56
N GLY A 2 8.15 31.34 -1.84
CA GLY A 2 7.46 32.63 -1.98
C GLY A 2 7.48 33.58 -0.76
N LEU A 3 7.42 33.06 0.47
CA LEU A 3 7.49 33.89 1.69
C LEU A 3 8.91 34.38 2.00
N VAL A 4 9.93 33.58 1.67
CA VAL A 4 11.34 33.97 1.85
C VAL A 4 11.67 35.14 0.91
N SER A 5 11.17 35.12 -0.34
CA SER A 5 11.29 36.24 -1.27
C SER A 5 10.48 37.48 -0.86
N ALA A 6 9.51 37.34 0.04
CA ALA A 6 8.66 38.43 0.52
C ALA A 6 9.18 39.09 1.82
N HIS A 7 10.42 38.80 2.24
CA HIS A 7 11.03 39.30 3.49
C HIS A 7 10.21 38.98 4.74
N ALA A 8 9.53 37.82 4.75
CA ALA A 8 8.78 37.37 5.91
C ALA A 8 9.70 37.08 7.10
N SER A 9 9.24 37.38 8.32
CA SER A 9 10.00 37.10 9.54
C SER A 9 10.24 35.59 9.71
N SER A 10 11.34 35.24 10.37
CA SER A 10 11.68 33.84 10.70
C SER A 10 10.56 33.12 11.48
N GLN A 11 9.84 33.82 12.36
CA GLN A 11 8.66 33.27 13.04
C GLN A 11 7.52 32.91 12.07
N THR A 12 7.24 33.80 11.10
CA THR A 12 6.22 33.54 10.06
C THR A 12 6.61 32.35 9.18
N LEU A 13 7.89 32.25 8.81
CA LEU A 13 8.41 31.14 8.01
C LEU A 13 8.28 29.80 8.75
N LEU A 14 8.64 29.76 10.04
CA LEU A 14 8.51 28.55 10.86
C LEU A 14 7.05 28.12 11.04
N LEU A 15 6.15 29.05 11.36
CA LEU A 15 4.72 28.74 11.53
C LEU A 15 4.10 28.20 10.22
N THR A 16 4.43 28.83 9.09
CA THR A 16 3.89 28.41 7.79
C THR A 16 4.51 27.09 7.34
N GLY A 17 5.81 26.87 7.58
CA GLY A 17 6.48 25.60 7.32
C GLY A 17 5.87 24.47 8.16
N PHE A 18 5.58 24.73 9.43
CA PHE A 18 4.90 23.77 10.30
C PHE A 18 3.47 23.47 9.84
N ALA A 19 2.70 24.49 9.47
CA ALA A 19 1.35 24.29 8.92
C ALA A 19 1.37 23.47 7.62
N ALA A 20 2.33 23.74 6.73
CA ALA A 20 2.53 22.98 5.50
C ALA A 20 2.95 21.53 5.77
N LEU A 21 3.79 21.29 6.77
CA LEU A 21 4.16 19.96 7.23
C LEU A 21 2.95 19.15 7.69
N VAL A 22 2.14 19.73 8.60
CA VAL A 22 0.95 19.07 9.14
C VAL A 22 -0.06 18.82 8.02
N GLY A 23 -0.36 19.83 7.20
CA GLY A 23 -1.29 19.70 6.08
C GLY A 23 -0.86 18.64 5.07
N GLY A 24 0.43 18.61 4.73
CA GLY A 24 1.00 17.60 3.83
C GLY A 24 0.97 16.19 4.43
N ALA A 25 1.32 16.02 5.71
CA ALA A 25 1.29 14.74 6.38
C ALA A 25 -0.14 14.16 6.46
N VAL A 26 -1.14 15.00 6.76
CA VAL A 26 -2.56 14.60 6.75
C VAL A 26 -2.99 14.21 5.34
N SER A 27 -2.63 15.00 4.31
CA SER A 27 -2.96 14.67 2.92
C SER A 27 -2.36 13.33 2.48
N MET A 28 -1.10 13.05 2.86
CA MET A 28 -0.43 11.78 2.55
C MET A 28 -1.07 10.61 3.28
N ALA A 29 -1.36 10.76 4.58
CA ALA A 29 -2.07 9.74 5.36
C ALA A 29 -3.43 9.41 4.76
N THR A 30 -4.24 10.42 4.45
CA THR A 30 -5.59 10.24 3.92
C THR A 30 -5.55 9.61 2.52
N GLY A 31 -4.67 10.07 1.64
CA GLY A 31 -4.55 9.53 0.29
C GLY A 31 -4.16 8.05 0.31
N GLU A 32 -3.15 7.70 1.12
CA GLU A 32 -2.69 6.31 1.23
C GLU A 32 -3.74 5.41 1.89
N TYR A 33 -4.41 5.90 2.95
CA TYR A 33 -5.48 5.15 3.62
C TYR A 33 -6.59 4.78 2.63
N VAL A 34 -7.09 5.75 1.87
CA VAL A 34 -8.17 5.53 0.90
C VAL A 34 -7.74 4.57 -0.21
N SER A 35 -6.50 4.71 -0.69
CA SER A 35 -5.94 3.81 -1.72
C SER A 35 -5.90 2.36 -1.24
N VAL A 36 -5.28 2.13 -0.07
CA VAL A 36 -5.12 0.77 0.48
C VAL A 36 -6.43 0.21 1.01
N SER A 37 -7.35 1.03 1.51
CA SER A 37 -8.69 0.56 1.90
C SER A 37 -9.49 0.09 0.68
N SER A 38 -9.41 0.83 -0.45
CA SER A 38 -10.06 0.41 -1.69
C SER A 38 -9.48 -0.90 -2.22
N GLN A 39 -8.17 -1.12 -2.06
CA GLN A 39 -7.55 -2.41 -2.37
C GLN A 39 -8.12 -3.50 -1.47
N ALA A 40 -8.12 -3.32 -0.13
CA ALA A 40 -8.65 -4.29 0.81
C ALA A 40 -10.12 -4.67 0.53
N ASP A 41 -10.94 -3.68 0.16
CA ASP A 41 -12.34 -3.91 -0.22
C ASP A 41 -12.44 -4.77 -1.50
N THR A 42 -11.56 -4.53 -2.49
CA THR A 42 -11.49 -5.34 -3.72
C THR A 42 -11.09 -6.77 -3.41
N GLU A 43 -10.03 -6.97 -2.61
CA GLU A 43 -9.56 -8.29 -2.19
C GLU A 43 -10.66 -9.08 -1.47
N HIS A 44 -11.45 -8.40 -0.62
CA HIS A 44 -12.58 -9.03 0.06
C HIS A 44 -13.71 -9.44 -0.89
N VAL A 45 -14.01 -8.62 -1.90
CA VAL A 45 -15.01 -8.98 -2.93
C VAL A 45 -14.54 -10.17 -3.76
N ASP A 46 -13.27 -10.20 -4.14
CA ASP A 46 -12.70 -11.31 -4.90
C ASP A 46 -12.76 -12.62 -4.10
N LEU A 47 -12.43 -12.59 -2.80
CA LEU A 47 -12.56 -13.76 -1.91
C LEU A 47 -14.01 -14.22 -1.75
N GLN A 48 -14.98 -13.30 -1.68
CA GLN A 48 -16.39 -13.65 -1.62
C GLN A 48 -16.88 -14.31 -2.91
N LYS A 49 -16.44 -13.78 -4.05
CA LYS A 49 -16.74 -14.35 -5.36
C LYS A 49 -16.15 -15.75 -5.49
N GLU A 50 -14.89 -15.92 -5.13
CA GLU A 50 -14.19 -17.21 -5.13
C GLU A 50 -14.89 -18.23 -4.23
N SER A 51 -15.23 -17.84 -3.00
CA SER A 51 -15.99 -18.70 -2.09
C SER A 51 -17.36 -19.11 -2.66
N HIS A 52 -18.01 -18.24 -3.42
CA HIS A 52 -19.27 -18.57 -4.07
C HIS A 52 -19.05 -19.54 -5.23
N GLU A 53 -18.00 -19.36 -6.03
CA GLU A 53 -17.66 -20.21 -7.17
C GLU A 53 -17.24 -21.62 -6.73
N LEU A 54 -16.44 -21.74 -5.66
CA LEU A 54 -16.10 -23.02 -5.04
C LEU A 54 -17.32 -23.82 -4.56
N GLN A 55 -18.39 -23.14 -4.14
CA GLN A 55 -19.63 -23.80 -3.68
C GLN A 55 -20.53 -24.24 -4.84
N HIS A 56 -20.58 -23.45 -5.92
CA HIS A 56 -21.53 -23.66 -7.01
C HIS A 56 -20.94 -24.40 -8.20
N ASN A 57 -19.63 -24.28 -8.44
CA ASN A 57 -18.92 -24.85 -9.58
C ASN A 57 -17.58 -25.52 -9.20
N PRO A 58 -17.53 -26.42 -8.20
CA PRO A 58 -16.27 -26.99 -7.69
C PRO A 58 -15.46 -27.74 -8.75
N GLU A 59 -16.11 -28.38 -9.73
CA GLU A 59 -15.43 -29.06 -10.83
C GLU A 59 -14.72 -28.09 -11.78
N ARG A 60 -15.31 -26.89 -11.98
CA ARG A 60 -14.70 -25.82 -12.78
C ARG A 60 -13.49 -25.24 -12.06
N GLU A 61 -13.63 -24.91 -10.77
CA GLU A 61 -12.54 -24.38 -9.95
C GLU A 61 -11.33 -25.32 -9.93
N LEU A 62 -11.58 -26.62 -9.73
CA LEU A 62 -10.52 -27.61 -9.74
C LEU A 62 -9.81 -27.70 -11.11
N ALA A 63 -10.55 -27.55 -12.21
CA ALA A 63 -9.97 -27.51 -13.55
C ALA A 63 -9.15 -26.23 -13.80
N GLU A 64 -9.60 -25.09 -13.29
CA GLU A 64 -8.92 -23.79 -13.41
C GLU A 64 -7.60 -23.80 -12.63
N LEU A 65 -7.61 -24.22 -11.37
CA LEU A 65 -6.40 -24.34 -10.58
C LEU A 65 -5.43 -25.38 -11.16
N THR A 66 -5.95 -26.48 -11.72
CA THR A 66 -5.12 -27.48 -12.43
C THR A 66 -4.45 -26.86 -13.65
N ALA A 67 -5.16 -26.05 -14.43
CA ALA A 67 -4.59 -25.34 -15.57
C ALA A 67 -3.48 -24.35 -15.15
N ILE A 68 -3.66 -23.67 -14.02
CA ILE A 68 -2.64 -22.78 -13.43
C ILE A 68 -1.36 -23.58 -13.14
N TYR A 69 -1.46 -24.70 -12.44
CA TYR A 69 -0.29 -25.52 -12.11
C TYR A 69 0.38 -26.15 -13.34
N ARG A 70 -0.39 -26.54 -14.36
CA ARG A 70 0.17 -26.97 -15.65
C ARG A 70 0.95 -25.87 -16.34
N SER A 71 0.41 -24.64 -16.35
CA SER A 71 1.12 -23.48 -16.92
C SER A 71 2.43 -23.15 -16.19
N ARG A 72 2.54 -23.54 -14.92
CA ARG A 72 3.75 -23.42 -14.09
C ARG A 72 4.75 -24.57 -14.30
N GLY A 73 4.46 -25.52 -15.19
CA GLY A 73 5.37 -26.57 -15.63
C GLY A 73 5.12 -27.96 -15.05
N LEU A 74 4.02 -28.18 -14.32
CA LEU A 74 3.64 -29.52 -13.88
C LEU A 74 3.01 -30.29 -15.06
N ASP A 75 3.28 -31.60 -15.16
CA ASP A 75 2.52 -32.46 -16.04
C ASP A 75 1.08 -32.65 -15.53
N ASP A 76 0.18 -33.09 -16.39
CA ASP A 76 -1.25 -33.21 -16.09
C ASP A 76 -1.55 -34.09 -14.86
N ASN A 77 -0.80 -35.17 -14.67
CA ASN A 77 -1.05 -36.09 -13.56
C ASN A 77 -0.60 -35.46 -12.24
N LEU A 78 0.62 -34.89 -12.21
CA LEU A 78 1.14 -34.21 -11.04
C LEU A 78 0.31 -32.97 -10.68
N ALA A 79 -0.11 -32.17 -11.66
CA ALA A 79 -0.95 -31.00 -11.43
C ALA A 79 -2.28 -31.37 -10.77
N ASN A 80 -2.95 -32.41 -11.26
CA ASN A 80 -4.19 -32.90 -10.64
C ASN A 80 -3.97 -33.37 -9.19
N GLN A 81 -2.89 -34.12 -8.92
CA GLN A 81 -2.58 -34.59 -7.57
C GLN A 81 -2.32 -33.42 -6.61
N VAL A 82 -1.54 -32.42 -7.04
CA VAL A 82 -1.23 -31.23 -6.24
C VAL A 82 -2.51 -30.44 -5.95
N VAL A 83 -3.31 -30.17 -6.97
CA VAL A 83 -4.56 -29.41 -6.80
C VAL A 83 -5.52 -30.14 -5.89
N GLN A 84 -5.75 -31.44 -6.06
CA GLN A 84 -6.60 -32.22 -5.15
C GLN A 84 -6.13 -32.14 -3.69
N ALA A 85 -4.82 -32.24 -3.45
CA ALA A 85 -4.26 -32.15 -2.11
C ALA A 85 -4.46 -30.74 -1.51
N LEU A 86 -4.24 -29.68 -2.29
CA LEU A 86 -4.42 -28.29 -1.85
C LEU A 86 -5.89 -27.95 -1.61
N THR A 87 -6.78 -28.32 -2.54
CA THR A 87 -8.24 -28.13 -2.41
C THR A 87 -8.79 -28.87 -1.19
N ALA A 88 -8.30 -30.08 -0.90
CA ALA A 88 -8.71 -30.85 0.27
C ALA A 88 -8.25 -30.24 1.60
N TYR A 89 -7.11 -29.54 1.60
CA TYR A 89 -6.62 -28.81 2.77
C TYR A 89 -7.39 -27.50 2.97
N ASN A 90 -7.38 -26.63 1.95
CA ASN A 90 -8.08 -25.35 1.96
C ASN A 90 -8.23 -24.82 0.53
N ALA A 91 -9.38 -25.08 -0.09
CA ALA A 91 -9.65 -24.64 -1.47
C ALA A 91 -9.61 -23.11 -1.63
N LEU A 92 -10.22 -22.38 -0.70
CA LEU A 92 -10.29 -20.92 -0.79
C LEU A 92 -8.91 -20.28 -0.69
N GLU A 93 -8.07 -20.77 0.22
CA GLU A 93 -6.69 -20.27 0.35
C GLU A 93 -5.83 -20.64 -0.87
N ALA A 94 -6.00 -21.83 -1.42
CA ALA A 94 -5.28 -22.25 -2.62
C ALA A 94 -5.60 -21.35 -3.82
N HIS A 95 -6.89 -21.09 -4.08
CA HIS A 95 -7.31 -20.17 -5.14
C HIS A 95 -6.92 -18.73 -4.84
N ALA A 96 -7.16 -18.23 -3.62
CA ALA A 96 -6.76 -16.89 -3.22
C ALA A 96 -5.27 -16.62 -3.48
N ARG A 97 -4.40 -17.59 -3.16
CA ARG A 97 -2.96 -17.47 -3.34
C ARG A 97 -2.52 -17.67 -4.78
N ASP A 98 -2.98 -18.73 -5.43
CA ASP A 98 -2.41 -19.18 -6.70
C ASP A 98 -3.11 -18.61 -7.93
N GLU A 99 -4.38 -18.21 -7.80
CA GLU A 99 -5.16 -17.59 -8.85
C GLU A 99 -5.23 -16.07 -8.70
N ILE A 100 -5.65 -15.58 -7.52
CA ILE A 100 -5.88 -14.15 -7.28
C ILE A 100 -4.58 -13.43 -6.89
N GLY A 101 -3.63 -14.15 -6.28
CA GLY A 101 -2.35 -13.59 -5.81
C GLY A 101 -2.42 -12.97 -4.41
N LEU A 102 -3.49 -13.22 -3.66
CA LEU A 102 -3.64 -12.79 -2.28
C LEU A 102 -2.78 -13.64 -1.36
N SER A 103 -1.95 -13.00 -0.55
CA SER A 103 -1.14 -13.70 0.45
C SER A 103 -1.01 -12.85 1.71
N ASP A 104 -0.89 -13.51 2.86
CA ASP A 104 -0.78 -12.84 4.16
C ASP A 104 0.40 -11.87 4.26
N ILE A 105 1.47 -12.12 3.50
CA ILE A 105 2.67 -11.25 3.47
C ILE A 105 2.36 -9.88 2.85
N LEU A 106 1.41 -9.84 1.92
CA LEU A 106 1.03 -8.66 1.15
C LEU A 106 -0.33 -8.09 1.57
N ALA A 107 -0.89 -8.55 2.69
CA ALA A 107 -2.21 -8.15 3.14
C ALA A 107 -2.32 -6.63 3.27
N ALA A 108 -3.35 -6.05 2.63
CA ALA A 108 -3.59 -4.62 2.65
C ALA A 108 -3.85 -4.12 4.08
N ASN A 109 -2.98 -3.24 4.59
CA ASN A 109 -3.14 -2.61 5.90
C ASN A 109 -3.21 -1.08 5.76
N PRO A 110 -4.42 -0.49 5.67
CA PRO A 110 -4.61 0.93 5.42
C PRO A 110 -3.99 1.84 6.49
N PHE A 111 -4.06 1.44 7.76
CA PHE A 111 -3.49 2.24 8.85
C PHE A 111 -1.97 2.25 8.82
N GLN A 112 -1.35 1.08 8.63
CA GLN A 112 0.10 0.99 8.51
C GLN A 112 0.61 1.81 7.33
N ALA A 113 -0.04 1.70 6.16
CA ALA A 113 0.32 2.45 4.97
C ALA A 113 0.18 3.96 5.17
N ALA A 114 -0.94 4.42 5.76
CA ALA A 114 -1.18 5.82 6.06
C ALA A 114 -0.11 6.43 6.98
N PHE A 115 0.22 5.76 8.08
CA PHE A 115 1.24 6.25 9.02
C PHE A 115 2.65 6.18 8.43
N ALA A 116 2.97 5.13 7.67
CA ALA A 116 4.25 5.02 6.97
C ALA A 116 4.43 6.16 5.96
N SER A 117 3.40 6.46 5.16
CA SER A 117 3.38 7.54 4.16
C SER A 117 3.51 8.92 4.81
N ALA A 118 2.72 9.19 5.86
CA ALA A 118 2.83 10.44 6.62
C ALA A 118 4.20 10.60 7.29
N GLY A 119 4.74 9.54 7.89
CA GLY A 119 6.05 9.53 8.51
C GLY A 119 7.16 9.80 7.49
N ALA A 120 7.15 9.12 6.34
CA ALA A 120 8.09 9.36 5.25
C ALA A 120 8.01 10.80 4.74
N PHE A 121 6.80 11.34 4.56
CA PHE A 121 6.60 12.74 4.19
C PHE A 121 7.24 13.68 5.21
N CYS A 122 6.97 13.50 6.50
CA CYS A 122 7.56 14.32 7.56
C CYS A 122 9.09 14.27 7.54
N VAL A 123 9.69 13.08 7.40
CA VAL A 123 11.16 12.90 7.35
C VAL A 123 11.79 13.73 6.24
N TRP A 124 11.17 13.77 5.06
CA TRP A 124 11.67 14.55 3.93
C TRP A 124 11.32 16.04 4.03
N ALA A 125 10.10 16.36 4.42
CA ALA A 125 9.57 17.71 4.43
C ALA A 125 10.05 18.56 5.62
N ILE A 126 10.68 17.96 6.64
CA ILE A 126 11.24 18.70 7.79
C ILE A 126 12.53 19.44 7.44
N ILE A 127 13.25 19.02 6.39
CA ILE A 127 14.55 19.59 6.00
C ILE A 127 14.47 21.11 5.77
N PRO A 128 13.51 21.66 4.99
CA PRO A 128 13.38 23.11 4.83
C PRO A 128 13.06 23.85 6.13
N VAL A 129 12.31 23.23 7.06
CA VAL A 129 11.98 23.84 8.35
C VAL A 129 13.20 23.90 9.26
N LEU A 130 14.01 22.83 9.26
CA LEU A 130 15.29 22.82 9.97
C LEU A 130 16.27 23.85 9.41
N MET A 131 16.31 24.03 8.08
CA MET A 131 17.17 25.05 7.47
C MET A 131 16.85 26.46 7.97
N VAL A 132 15.57 26.83 8.06
CA VAL A 132 15.14 28.14 8.60
C VAL A 132 15.52 28.29 10.08
N SER A 133 15.44 27.20 10.85
CA SER A 133 15.80 27.22 12.28
C SER A 133 17.31 27.26 12.54
N LEU A 134 18.12 26.62 11.69
CA LEU A 134 19.58 26.50 11.87
C LEU A 134 20.35 27.67 11.26
N PHE A 135 19.78 28.33 10.24
CA PHE A 135 20.39 29.48 9.57
C PHE A 135 19.53 30.75 9.65
N PRO A 136 19.20 31.24 10.87
CA PRO A 136 18.46 32.49 11.02
C PRO A 136 19.39 33.69 10.75
N ASP A 137 19.22 34.35 9.60
CA ASP A 137 19.74 35.69 9.21
C ASP A 137 21.24 36.01 9.42
N ASN A 138 22.08 35.08 9.90
CA ASN A 138 23.49 35.33 10.22
C ASN A 138 24.49 34.82 9.16
N LEU A 139 24.02 34.32 8.01
CA LEU A 139 24.86 33.76 6.95
C LEU A 139 24.64 34.39 5.56
N VAL A 140 24.03 35.58 5.49
CA VAL A 140 24.07 36.45 4.32
C VAL A 140 24.79 37.75 4.67
N TYR A 141 26.04 37.63 5.10
CA TYR A 141 27.05 38.67 4.93
C TYR A 141 27.83 38.37 3.65
N TRP A 142 27.19 38.57 2.50
CA TRP A 142 27.93 39.05 1.33
C TRP A 142 27.29 40.37 0.93
N ARG A 143 28.15 41.40 0.94
CA ARG A 143 27.85 42.78 0.55
C ARG A 143 27.23 42.88 -0.83
#